data_AF-D4K776-F1
#
_entry.id   AF-D4K776-F1
#
_cell.length_a   1.000
_cell.length_b   1.000
_cell.length_c   1.000
_cell.angle_alpha   90.00
_cell.angle_beta   90.00
_cell.angle_gamma   90.00
#
_symmetry.space_group_name_H-M   'P 1'
#
loop_
_entity.id
_entity.type
_entity.pdbx_description
1 polymer ?
#
loop_
_entity_poly.entity_id
_entity_poly.type
_entity_poly.pdbx_seq_one_letter_code
_entity_poly.pdbx_strand_id
1 'polypeptide(L)'
;MPEKKVSTPAADAPAAEGKTRKSTKAPARRGRPPLAPELYVEMGGEQYNITDIIDRAKADYRTTHKVGVQSCKVYVKPEEGAAYYVINKFSGKLEL
;
A
#
# COMPACT_ATOMS: atom_id res chain seq x y z
N MET A 1 63.52 17.21 43.17
CA MET A 1 62.94 18.57 43.32
C MET A 1 63.13 19.32 42.02
N PRO A 2 62.25 20.24 41.59
CA PRO A 2 60.98 20.70 42.19
C PRO A 2 59.76 20.38 41.29
N GLU A 3 58.64 19.85 41.80
CA GLU A 3 57.56 20.55 42.53
C GLU A 3 56.70 21.53 41.69
N LYS A 4 55.46 21.08 41.45
CA LYS A 4 54.21 21.70 41.97
C LYS A 4 53.70 23.01 41.34
N LYS A 5 52.54 22.91 40.65
CA LYS A 5 51.32 23.74 40.79
C LYS A 5 50.23 23.16 39.86
N VAL A 6 49.24 22.41 40.35
CA VAL A 6 48.00 22.84 41.06
C VAL A 6 47.11 23.72 40.18
N SER A 7 46.04 23.15 39.61
CA SER A 7 44.65 23.26 40.11
C SER A 7 43.62 23.18 38.97
N THR A 8 42.73 22.20 39.06
CA THR A 8 41.35 22.25 38.52
C THR A 8 40.53 23.26 39.36
N PRO A 9 39.40 23.80 38.84
CA PRO A 9 38.14 23.07 38.92
C PRO A 9 37.22 23.17 37.70
N ALA A 10 36.33 22.20 37.64
CA ALA A 10 35.21 22.05 36.74
C ALA A 10 34.10 23.12 36.92
N ALA A 11 33.41 23.44 35.84
CA ALA A 11 31.98 23.78 35.78
C ALA A 11 31.60 23.78 34.27
N ASP A 12 30.96 22.75 33.75
CA ASP A 12 29.51 22.47 33.77
C ASP A 12 28.80 22.98 32.50
N ALA A 13 28.21 21.99 31.82
CA ALA A 13 27.13 22.01 30.83
C ALA A 13 27.33 22.58 29.40
N PRO A 14 26.88 21.83 28.37
CA PRO A 14 27.05 22.13 26.95
C PRO A 14 25.79 22.77 26.33
N ALA A 15 25.93 23.59 25.29
CA ALA A 15 24.83 23.83 24.36
C ALA A 15 25.31 24.34 23.00
N ALA A 16 24.90 23.61 21.95
CA ALA A 16 24.65 24.05 20.58
C ALA A 16 25.88 24.58 19.79
N GLU A 17 26.07 24.35 18.50
CA GLU A 17 25.36 23.65 17.45
C GLU A 17 26.35 23.64 16.26
N GLY A 18 26.07 22.85 15.23
CA GLY A 18 26.69 23.07 13.93
C GLY A 18 27.69 21.98 13.52
N LYS A 19 27.14 20.85 13.08
CA LYS A 19 27.82 20.04 12.07
C LYS A 19 26.92 19.89 10.85
N THR A 20 27.36 20.61 9.84
CA THR A 20 26.91 20.71 8.47
C THR A 20 26.89 19.35 7.75
N ARG A 21 26.07 19.30 6.69
CA ARG A 21 26.05 18.38 5.54
C ARG A 21 25.28 17.08 5.71
N LYS A 22 23.97 17.15 5.48
CA LYS A 22 23.18 16.00 5.02
C LYS A 22 23.23 15.95 3.50
N SER A 23 23.82 14.88 2.99
CA SER A 23 23.88 14.46 1.59
C SER A 23 22.54 14.65 0.87
N THR A 24 22.57 15.38 -0.25
CA THR A 24 21.50 15.42 -1.25
C THR A 24 21.32 14.03 -1.84
N LYS A 25 20.32 13.31 -1.33
CA LYS A 25 19.87 12.02 -1.86
C LYS A 25 19.28 12.26 -3.26
N ALA A 26 19.93 11.72 -4.28
CA ALA A 26 19.41 11.73 -5.65
C ALA A 26 17.98 11.15 -5.67
N PRO A 27 17.05 11.70 -6.47
CA PRO A 27 15.71 11.17 -6.57
C PRO A 27 15.81 9.74 -7.09
N ALA A 28 15.18 8.81 -6.38
CA ALA A 28 15.10 7.42 -6.79
C ALA A 28 14.62 7.38 -8.25
N ARG A 29 15.41 6.75 -9.13
CA ARG A 29 14.96 6.43 -10.49
C ARG A 29 13.59 5.78 -10.35
N ARG A 30 12.58 6.43 -10.94
CA ARG A 30 11.19 5.97 -10.98
C ARG A 30 11.20 4.65 -11.75
N GLY A 31 11.51 3.58 -11.03
CA GLY A 31 11.50 2.23 -11.53
C GLY A 31 10.15 2.05 -12.19
N ARG A 32 10.17 1.57 -13.43
CA ARG A 32 8.98 1.19 -14.18
C ARG A 32 7.98 0.60 -13.17
N PRO A 33 6.77 1.17 -13.02
CA PRO A 33 5.81 0.63 -12.09
C PRO A 33 5.70 -0.87 -12.34
N PRO A 34 5.69 -1.71 -11.29
CA PRO A 34 5.61 -3.15 -11.46
C PRO A 34 4.42 -3.43 -12.40
N LEU A 35 4.61 -4.28 -13.42
CA LEU A 35 3.46 -4.76 -14.18
C LEU A 35 2.53 -5.39 -13.15
N ALA A 36 1.38 -4.77 -12.95
CA ALA A 36 0.36 -5.37 -12.11
C ALA A 36 0.03 -6.72 -12.73
N PRO A 37 0.03 -7.82 -11.97
CA PRO A 37 -0.36 -9.10 -12.50
C PRO A 37 -1.79 -8.97 -13.01
N GLU A 38 -1.96 -9.16 -14.33
CA GLU A 38 -3.28 -9.25 -14.94
C GLU A 38 -3.71 -10.71 -14.90
N LEU A 39 -4.92 -10.95 -14.38
CA LEU A 39 -5.48 -12.28 -14.23
C LEU A 39 -6.73 -12.36 -15.10
N TYR A 40 -6.66 -13.20 -16.11
CA TYR A 40 -7.75 -13.47 -17.02
C TYR A 40 -8.27 -14.89 -16.79
N VAL A 41 -9.59 -15.03 -16.80
CA VAL A 41 -10.28 -16.32 -16.78
C VAL A 41 -10.98 -16.46 -18.12
N GLU A 42 -10.57 -17.45 -18.91
CA GLU A 42 -11.18 -17.74 -20.20
C GLU A 42 -12.00 -19.02 -20.11
N MET A 43 -13.31 -18.92 -20.36
CA MET A 43 -14.23 -20.07 -20.32
C MET A 43 -15.33 -19.87 -21.36
N GLY A 44 -15.63 -20.91 -22.14
CA GLY A 44 -16.66 -20.84 -23.19
C GLY A 44 -16.30 -19.99 -24.41
N GLY A 45 -15.03 -19.60 -24.57
CA GLY A 45 -14.56 -18.70 -25.62
C GLY A 45 -14.64 -17.21 -25.24
N GLU A 46 -15.09 -16.89 -24.02
CA GLU A 46 -15.09 -15.55 -23.46
C GLU A 46 -13.99 -15.38 -22.42
N GLN A 47 -13.32 -14.23 -22.44
CA GLN A 47 -12.24 -13.89 -21.53
C GLN A 47 -12.71 -12.81 -20.54
N TYR A 48 -12.64 -13.12 -19.26
CA TYR A 48 -12.99 -12.21 -18.17
C TYR A 48 -11.75 -11.73 -17.44
N ASN A 49 -11.63 -10.41 -17.26
CA ASN A 49 -10.57 -9.82 -16.45
C ASN A 49 -11.01 -9.76 -14.98
N ILE A 50 -10.35 -10.51 -14.12
CA ILE A 50 -10.68 -10.56 -12.68
C ILE A 50 -10.52 -9.19 -12.01
N THR A 51 -9.58 -8.38 -12.48
CA THR A 51 -9.38 -7.03 -11.95
C THR A 51 -10.60 -6.14 -12.21
N ASP A 52 -11.18 -6.22 -13.41
CA ASP A 52 -12.39 -5.47 -13.77
C ASP A 52 -13.59 -5.89 -12.93
N ILE A 53 -13.78 -7.20 -12.72
CA ILE A 53 -14.86 -7.74 -11.88
C ILE A 53 -14.72 -7.21 -10.44
N ILE A 54 -13.51 -7.20 -9.90
CA ILE A 54 -13.24 -6.68 -8.57
C ILE A 54 -13.52 -5.18 -8.50
N ASP A 55 -13.10 -4.40 -9.50
CA ASP A 55 -13.34 -2.95 -9.50
C ASP A 55 -14.83 -2.62 -9.67
N ARG A 56 -15.57 -3.36 -10.49
CA ARG A 56 -17.04 -3.26 -10.57
C ARG A 56 -17.71 -3.60 -9.24
N ALA A 57 -17.31 -4.69 -8.58
CA ALA A 57 -17.82 -5.05 -7.26
C ALA A 57 -17.56 -3.95 -6.22
N LYS A 58 -16.35 -3.39 -6.22
CA LYS A 58 -15.97 -2.28 -5.33
C LYS A 58 -16.73 -0.99 -5.67
N ALA A 59 -16.95 -0.70 -6.94
CA ALA A 59 -17.69 0.49 -7.38
C ALA A 59 -19.16 0.41 -6.97
N ASP A 60 -19.80 -0.75 -7.14
CA ASP A 60 -21.17 -1.00 -6.69
C ASP A 60 -21.29 -0.85 -5.16
N TYR A 61 -20.34 -1.45 -4.43
CA TYR A 61 -20.26 -1.32 -2.99
C TYR A 61 -20.06 0.13 -2.54
N ARG A 62 -19.19 0.91 -3.19
CA ARG A 62 -18.96 2.33 -2.88
C ARG A 62 -20.19 3.21 -3.17
N THR A 63 -21.01 2.82 -4.14
CA THR A 63 -22.22 3.56 -4.50
C THR A 63 -23.31 3.38 -3.44
N THR A 64 -23.42 2.18 -2.89
CA THR A 64 -24.43 1.81 -1.89
C THR A 64 -23.96 1.98 -0.44
N HIS A 65 -22.66 1.92 -0.18
CA HIS A 65 -22.07 1.91 1.16
C HIS A 65 -20.97 2.96 1.30
N LYS A 66 -21.00 3.70 2.43
CA LYS A 66 -20.01 4.73 2.77
C LYS A 66 -18.78 4.20 3.53
N VAL A 67 -18.70 2.89 3.74
CA VAL A 67 -17.59 2.24 4.45
C VAL A 67 -16.54 1.73 3.46
N GLY A 68 -15.27 1.75 3.85
CA GLY A 68 -14.18 1.24 3.03
C GLY A 68 -14.24 -0.28 2.83
N VAL A 69 -13.73 -0.75 1.70
CA VAL A 69 -13.62 -2.18 1.39
C VAL A 69 -12.48 -2.79 2.21
N GLN A 70 -12.81 -3.50 3.29
CA GLN A 70 -11.82 -4.20 4.14
C GLN A 70 -11.60 -5.65 3.70
N SER A 71 -12.61 -6.28 3.13
CA SER A 71 -12.56 -7.64 2.60
C SER A 71 -13.29 -7.67 1.27
N CYS A 72 -12.75 -8.40 0.30
CA CYS A 72 -13.29 -8.53 -1.05
C CYS A 72 -13.06 -9.98 -1.47
N LYS A 73 -14.11 -10.79 -1.47
CA LYS A 73 -14.08 -12.16 -1.99
C LYS A 73 -14.94 -12.19 -3.25
N VAL A 74 -14.41 -12.75 -4.33
CA VAL A 74 -15.13 -12.87 -5.60
C VAL A 74 -15.12 -14.34 -6.00
N TYR A 75 -16.30 -14.86 -6.33
CA TYR A 75 -16.56 -16.21 -6.79
C TYR A 75 -17.12 -16.10 -8.20
N VAL A 76 -16.31 -16.48 -9.19
CA VAL A 76 -16.74 -16.51 -10.58
C VAL A 76 -17.43 -17.83 -10.83
N LYS A 77 -18.71 -17.79 -11.23
CA LYS A 77 -19.50 -18.95 -11.64
C LYS A 77 -19.79 -18.84 -13.15
N PRO A 78 -18.83 -19.25 -13.98
CA PRO A 78 -18.91 -19.09 -15.43
C PRO A 78 -20.05 -19.93 -16.04
N GLU A 79 -20.42 -21.04 -15.42
CA GLU A 79 -21.60 -21.85 -15.81
C GLU A 79 -22.92 -21.06 -15.80
N GLU A 80 -23.02 -20.00 -15.00
CA GLU A 80 -24.20 -19.12 -14.91
C GLU A 80 -23.97 -17.75 -15.56
N GLY A 81 -22.78 -17.50 -16.13
CA GLY A 81 -22.41 -16.16 -16.63
C GLY A 81 -22.42 -15.09 -15.54
N ALA A 82 -22.03 -15.45 -14.30
CA ALA A 82 -22.14 -14.53 -13.16
C ALA A 82 -20.96 -14.63 -12.19
N ALA A 83 -20.58 -13.50 -11.59
CA ALA A 83 -19.68 -13.39 -10.47
C ALA A 83 -20.43 -12.98 -9.21
N TYR A 84 -20.28 -13.77 -8.16
CA TYR A 84 -20.80 -13.46 -6.84
C TYR A 84 -19.68 -12.86 -6.00
N TYR A 85 -19.89 -11.67 -5.45
CA TYR A 85 -18.91 -11.02 -4.60
C TYR A 85 -19.44 -10.86 -3.18
N VAL A 86 -18.52 -10.90 -2.21
CA VAL A 86 -18.79 -10.63 -0.80
C VAL A 86 -17.80 -9.58 -0.32
N ILE A 87 -18.32 -8.39 -0.01
CA ILE A 87 -17.57 -7.26 0.50
C ILE A 87 -18.04 -6.92 1.91
N ASN A 88 -17.15 -7.02 2.90
CA ASN A 88 -17.43 -6.59 4.26
C ASN A 88 -18.77 -7.13 4.83
N LYS A 89 -19.07 -8.41 4.55
CA LYS A 89 -20.32 -9.14 4.83
C LYS A 89 -21.53 -8.84 3.93
N PHE A 90 -21.43 -7.92 2.99
CA PHE A 90 -22.45 -7.69 1.96
C PHE A 90 -22.19 -8.56 0.76
N SER A 91 -23.21 -9.25 0.29
CA SER A 91 -23.16 -10.04 -0.94
C SER A 91 -23.77 -9.26 -2.11
N GLY A 92 -23.19 -9.40 -3.28
CA GLY A 92 -23.76 -8.93 -4.53
C GLY A 92 -23.48 -9.89 -5.68
N LYS A 93 -24.17 -9.65 -6.79
CA LYS A 93 -24.03 -10.40 -8.03
C LYS A 93 -23.64 -9.43 -9.13
N LEU A 94 -22.69 -9.84 -9.96
CA LEU A 94 -22.30 -9.21 -11.21
C LEU A 94 -22.57 -10.22 -12.33
N GLU A 95 -23.08 -9.74 -13.44
CA GLU A 95 -23.14 -10.53 -14.67
C GLU A 95 -21.78 -10.40 -15.37
N LEU A 96 -21.28 -11.53 -15.87
CA LEU A 96 -19.97 -11.66 -16.51
C LEU A 96 -20.11 -11.70 -18.01
#